data_AF-A0A537Z2F1-F1
#
_entry.id   AF-A0A537Z2F1-F1
#
_cell.length_a   1.000
_cell.length_b   1.000
_cell.length_c   1.000
_cell.angle_alpha   90.00
_cell.angle_beta   90.00
_cell.angle_gamma   90.00
#
_symmetry.space_group_name_H-M   'P 1'
#
loop_
_entity.id
_entity.type
_entity.pdbx_description
1 polymer ?
#
loop_
_entity_poly.entity_id
_entity_poly.type
_entity_poly.pdbx_seq_one_letter_code
_entity_poly.pdbx_strand_id
1 'polypeptide(L)'
;AAAGASIGLLAGGFLTEALDWHWIFFVNVPIGIVTSFFAVRLIGSDRGIGLSEGADVVGAFLVTGALLLGVYTIIRTTDFGWGSAHTLGFGAAATASLIAFVVRESRIANPLVPLHIFRSRDVSGANVVLLLIFAAMFGMFFLGSLFFQRVLGYDALEIGLAFLPFSVAIGTMSFAFSGPLISRFGARAVLLPSVVLIGTGLAFFARVPVEADYLVDVLPSMLLLGMGFGLAFPSLMALAMSGASEHDPGLASGLVNTTQQVGGALGLAVLASLSASQTNGLLARSVAEPAALTNGYQRSFAIGAGLALVALVVAGTVLRPAVQAHVGLSQRAEAGKRRRQR
;
A
#
# COMPACT_ATOMS: atom_id res chain seq x y z
N ALA A 1 -0.72 -12.22 7.45
CA ALA A 1 -1.38 -11.40 6.41
C ALA A 1 -1.88 -12.25 5.24
N ALA A 2 -1.00 -12.89 4.44
CA ALA A 2 -1.42 -13.62 3.24
C ALA A 2 -2.43 -14.76 3.48
N ALA A 3 -2.25 -15.58 4.53
CA ALA A 3 -3.23 -16.61 4.88
C ALA A 3 -4.60 -16.01 5.28
N GLY A 4 -4.61 -14.89 5.99
CA GLY A 4 -5.84 -14.18 6.37
C GLY A 4 -6.52 -13.47 5.20
N ALA A 5 -5.74 -12.99 4.22
CA ALA A 5 -6.28 -12.38 2.99
C ALA A 5 -6.99 -13.42 2.12
N SER A 6 -6.37 -14.59 1.86
CA SER A 6 -6.98 -15.66 1.07
C SER A 6 -8.22 -16.26 1.75
N ILE A 7 -8.14 -16.52 3.07
CA ILE A 7 -9.28 -17.03 3.84
C ILE A 7 -10.40 -15.97 3.90
N GLY A 8 -10.04 -14.69 4.08
CA GLY A 8 -10.98 -13.58 4.14
C GLY A 8 -11.71 -13.32 2.82
N LEU A 9 -11.03 -13.46 1.67
CA LEU A 9 -11.65 -13.32 0.34
C LEU A 9 -12.68 -14.43 0.07
N LEU A 10 -12.34 -15.68 0.36
CA LEU A 10 -13.25 -16.82 0.20
C LEU A 10 -14.42 -16.76 1.19
N ALA A 11 -14.12 -16.51 2.47
CA ALA A 11 -15.14 -16.39 3.50
C ALA A 11 -16.06 -15.19 3.25
N GLY A 12 -15.52 -14.06 2.79
CA GLY A 12 -16.27 -12.85 2.47
C GLY A 12 -17.20 -13.02 1.26
N GLY A 13 -16.74 -13.68 0.20
CA GLY A 13 -17.57 -14.04 -0.96
C GLY A 13 -18.76 -14.92 -0.54
N PHE A 14 -18.47 -16.02 0.17
CA PHE A 14 -19.50 -16.91 0.71
C PHE A 14 -20.49 -16.21 1.65
N LEU A 15 -20.01 -15.34 2.55
CA LEU A 15 -20.87 -14.60 3.48
C LEU A 15 -21.84 -13.67 2.74
N THR A 16 -21.35 -12.99 1.70
CA THR A 16 -22.13 -12.02 0.92
C THR A 16 -23.25 -12.71 0.15
N GLU A 17 -22.97 -13.90 -0.39
CA GLU A 17 -23.91 -14.67 -1.18
C GLU A 17 -24.93 -15.45 -0.32
N ALA A 18 -24.50 -15.99 0.83
CA ALA A 18 -25.33 -16.87 1.65
C ALA A 18 -26.18 -16.16 2.72
N LEU A 19 -25.75 -15.01 3.24
CA LEU A 19 -26.32 -14.42 4.47
C LEU A 19 -26.68 -12.94 4.37
N ASP A 20 -26.30 -12.23 3.30
CA ASP A 20 -26.26 -10.77 3.11
C ASP A 20 -24.91 -10.09 3.44
N TRP A 21 -24.58 -9.07 2.65
CA TRP A 21 -23.34 -8.29 2.73
C TRP A 21 -23.06 -7.65 4.10
N HIS A 22 -24.09 -7.37 4.91
CA HIS A 22 -23.94 -6.78 6.25
C HIS A 22 -23.11 -7.65 7.19
N TRP A 23 -23.13 -8.98 6.99
CA TRP A 23 -22.39 -9.93 7.84
C TRP A 23 -20.87 -9.77 7.74
N ILE A 24 -20.36 -9.10 6.71
CA ILE A 24 -18.93 -8.77 6.59
C ILE A 24 -18.48 -7.87 7.76
N PHE A 25 -19.36 -7.06 8.34
CA PHE A 25 -19.04 -6.29 9.55
C PHE A 25 -19.07 -7.15 10.80
N PHE A 26 -20.03 -8.07 10.91
CA PHE A 26 -20.20 -8.91 12.09
C PHE A 26 -19.12 -9.99 12.21
N VAL A 27 -18.57 -10.50 11.10
CA VAL A 27 -17.50 -11.52 11.15
C VAL A 27 -16.24 -11.04 11.86
N ASN A 28 -15.98 -9.74 11.83
CA ASN A 28 -14.83 -9.13 12.50
C ASN A 28 -15.01 -9.05 14.02
N VAL A 29 -16.26 -9.03 14.52
CA VAL A 29 -16.54 -8.85 15.96
C VAL A 29 -16.01 -10.03 16.80
N PRO A 30 -16.32 -11.31 16.49
CA PRO A 30 -15.75 -12.45 17.21
C PRO A 30 -14.22 -12.47 17.17
N ILE A 31 -13.63 -12.18 16.01
CA ILE A 31 -12.18 -12.12 15.82
C ILE A 31 -11.58 -11.04 16.74
N GLY A 32 -12.20 -9.86 16.78
CA GLY A 32 -11.79 -8.75 17.64
C GLY A 32 -11.86 -9.10 19.13
N ILE A 33 -12.93 -9.78 19.57
CA ILE A 33 -13.08 -10.24 20.96
C ILE A 33 -11.98 -11.24 21.33
N VAL A 34 -11.79 -12.27 20.51
CA VAL A 34 -10.78 -13.32 20.74
C VAL A 34 -9.38 -12.71 20.78
N THR A 35 -9.05 -11.85 19.82
CA THR A 35 -7.74 -11.20 19.76
C THR A 35 -7.51 -10.27 20.96
N SER A 36 -8.53 -9.51 21.38
CA SER A 36 -8.45 -8.64 22.56
C SER A 36 -8.24 -9.43 23.84
N PHE A 37 -8.95 -10.56 24.00
CA PHE A 37 -8.79 -11.47 25.13
C PHE A 37 -7.36 -12.01 25.22
N PHE A 38 -6.81 -12.49 24.10
CA PHE A 38 -5.43 -12.99 24.06
C PHE A 38 -4.39 -11.87 24.25
N ALA A 39 -4.62 -10.68 23.71
CA ALA A 39 -3.75 -9.53 23.90
C ALA A 39 -3.60 -9.18 25.38
N VAL A 40 -4.72 -9.05 26.11
CA VAL A 40 -4.72 -8.77 27.55
C VAL A 40 -4.02 -9.86 28.36
N ARG A 41 -4.07 -11.11 27.90
CA ARG A 41 -3.52 -12.27 28.62
C ARG A 41 -2.03 -12.54 28.34
N LEU A 42 -1.59 -12.30 27.10
CA LEU A 42 -0.27 -12.72 26.62
C LEU A 42 0.72 -11.56 26.47
N ILE A 43 0.24 -10.34 26.27
CA ILE A 43 1.10 -9.17 26.11
C ILE A 43 1.32 -8.56 27.49
N GLY A 44 2.59 -8.45 27.91
CA GLY A 44 2.94 -7.79 29.16
C GLY A 44 2.52 -6.32 29.15
N SER A 45 2.09 -5.82 30.30
CA SER A 45 1.70 -4.42 30.46
C SER A 45 2.90 -3.50 30.25
N ASP A 46 2.98 -2.86 29.10
CA ASP A 46 3.93 -1.77 28.87
C ASP A 46 3.23 -0.44 29.17
N ARG A 47 3.54 0.15 30.32
CA ARG A 47 3.08 1.50 30.67
C ARG A 47 4.00 2.46 29.92
N GLY A 48 3.67 2.72 28.65
CA GLY A 48 4.33 3.79 27.88
C GLY A 48 4.25 5.13 28.61
N ILE A 49 4.85 6.17 28.03
CA ILE A 49 4.99 7.52 28.60
C ILE A 49 3.70 8.17 29.15
N GLY A 50 2.51 7.71 28.74
CA GLY A 50 1.22 8.19 29.26
C GLY A 50 0.76 9.48 28.58
N LEU A 51 -0.56 9.71 28.56
CA LEU A 51 -1.16 10.89 27.90
C LEU A 51 -0.71 12.22 28.52
N SER A 52 -0.35 12.21 29.81
CA SER A 52 0.11 13.38 30.57
C SER A 52 1.53 13.83 30.22
N GLU A 53 2.35 12.98 29.58
CA GLU A 53 3.75 13.30 29.28
C GLU A 53 3.99 13.71 27.81
N GLY A 54 2.97 14.29 27.18
CA GLY A 54 3.15 15.02 25.91
C GLY A 54 2.71 14.27 24.65
N ALA A 55 1.58 13.56 24.71
CA ALA A 55 0.92 13.08 23.49
C ALA A 55 0.48 14.28 22.61
N ASP A 56 0.95 14.35 21.36
CA ASP A 56 0.58 15.45 20.47
C ASP A 56 -0.82 15.29 19.85
N VAL A 57 -1.86 15.49 20.67
CA VAL A 57 -3.26 15.37 20.24
C VAL A 57 -3.59 16.32 19.09
N VAL A 58 -3.09 17.55 19.14
CA VAL A 58 -3.40 18.54 18.09
C VAL A 58 -2.63 18.21 16.81
N GLY A 59 -1.40 17.70 16.88
CA GLY A 59 -0.70 17.17 15.71
C GLY A 59 -1.49 16.04 15.05
N ALA A 60 -2.03 15.11 15.85
CA ALA A 60 -2.90 14.04 15.36
C ALA A 60 -4.17 14.59 14.67
N PHE A 61 -4.82 15.60 15.23
CA PHE A 61 -5.96 16.26 14.58
C PHE A 61 -5.59 16.97 13.28
N LEU A 62 -4.46 17.67 13.24
CA LEU A 62 -4.00 18.39 12.05
C LEU A 62 -3.69 17.45 10.89
N VAL A 63 -2.92 16.38 11.15
CA VAL A 63 -2.57 15.41 10.10
C VAL A 63 -3.79 14.61 9.63
N THR A 64 -4.64 14.16 10.57
CA THR A 64 -5.86 13.41 10.23
C THR A 64 -6.83 14.27 9.43
N GLY A 65 -7.05 15.52 9.88
CA GLY A 65 -7.88 16.50 9.18
C GLY A 65 -7.34 16.83 7.79
N ALA A 66 -6.03 17.06 7.66
CA ALA A 66 -5.39 17.33 6.37
C ALA A 66 -5.62 16.20 5.37
N LEU A 67 -5.44 14.94 5.80
CA LEU A 67 -5.64 13.77 4.96
C LEU A 67 -7.09 13.58 4.54
N LEU A 68 -8.04 13.69 5.48
CA LEU A 68 -9.47 13.59 5.19
C LEU A 68 -9.93 14.68 4.21
N LEU A 69 -9.54 15.92 4.44
CA LEU A 69 -9.86 17.04 3.55
C LEU A 69 -9.21 16.88 2.18
N GLY A 70 -7.98 16.38 2.11
CA GLY A 70 -7.28 16.12 0.86
C GLY A 70 -7.99 15.07 0.01
N VAL A 71 -8.30 13.91 0.60
CA VAL A 71 -9.04 12.83 -0.06
C VAL A 71 -10.43 13.32 -0.49
N TYR A 72 -11.15 14.02 0.39
CA TYR A 72 -12.46 14.60 0.08
C TYR A 72 -12.40 15.55 -1.11
N THR A 73 -11.41 16.44 -1.14
CA THR A 73 -11.21 17.40 -2.23
C THR A 73 -11.03 16.68 -3.56
N ILE A 74 -10.19 15.64 -3.60
CA ILE A 74 -9.96 14.86 -4.83
C ILE A 74 -11.23 14.18 -5.28
N ILE A 75 -11.95 13.49 -4.38
CA ILE A 75 -13.19 12.78 -4.76
C ILE A 75 -14.25 13.76 -5.29
N ARG A 76 -14.42 14.93 -4.64
CA ARG A 76 -15.42 15.91 -5.03
C ARG A 76 -15.07 16.75 -6.26
N THR A 77 -13.87 16.61 -6.83
CA THR A 77 -13.54 17.27 -8.11
C THR A 77 -14.41 16.80 -9.27
N THR A 78 -14.95 15.58 -9.24
CA THR A 78 -15.87 15.11 -10.29
C THR A 78 -17.21 15.82 -10.25
N ASP A 79 -17.66 16.25 -9.07
CA ASP A 79 -18.96 16.88 -8.87
C ASP A 79 -18.88 18.40 -9.07
N PHE A 80 -17.86 19.04 -8.48
CA PHE A 80 -17.72 20.50 -8.46
C PHE A 80 -16.69 21.02 -9.46
N GLY A 81 -15.87 20.17 -10.05
CA GLY A 81 -14.76 20.57 -10.93
C GLY A 81 -13.53 21.06 -10.17
N TRP A 82 -12.40 21.03 -10.87
CA TRP A 82 -11.07 21.41 -10.33
C TRP A 82 -10.96 22.89 -9.98
N GLY A 83 -11.61 23.77 -10.74
CA GLY A 83 -11.54 25.23 -10.56
C GLY A 83 -12.59 25.82 -9.62
N SER A 84 -13.43 25.01 -8.98
CA SER A 84 -14.47 25.54 -8.09
C SER A 84 -13.91 26.09 -6.78
N ALA A 85 -14.56 27.11 -6.24
CA ALA A 85 -14.23 27.66 -4.92
C ALA A 85 -14.31 26.59 -3.82
N HIS A 86 -15.21 25.61 -3.95
CA HIS A 86 -15.33 24.47 -3.05
C HIS A 86 -14.07 23.59 -3.06
N THR A 87 -13.66 23.12 -4.24
CA THR A 87 -12.44 22.31 -4.39
C THR A 87 -11.19 23.07 -3.92
N LEU A 88 -11.04 24.33 -4.36
CA LEU A 88 -9.88 25.14 -4.01
C LEU A 88 -9.84 25.46 -2.51
N GLY A 89 -10.99 25.73 -1.90
CA GLY A 89 -11.11 26.02 -0.46
C GLY A 89 -10.72 24.82 0.41
N PHE A 90 -11.27 23.63 0.14
CA PHE A 90 -10.92 22.43 0.87
C PHE A 90 -9.49 21.94 0.60
N GLY A 91 -8.99 22.11 -0.64
CA GLY A 91 -7.60 21.82 -0.99
C GLY A 91 -6.61 22.74 -0.26
N ALA A 92 -6.94 24.03 -0.16
CA ALA A 92 -6.16 24.99 0.62
C ALA A 92 -6.19 24.66 2.12
N ALA A 93 -7.35 24.30 2.67
CA ALA A 93 -7.48 23.90 4.07
C ALA A 93 -6.69 22.63 4.40
N ALA A 94 -6.72 21.63 3.50
CA ALA A 94 -5.92 20.41 3.63
C ALA A 94 -4.41 20.74 3.66
N THR A 95 -3.97 21.58 2.72
CA THR A 95 -2.56 21.99 2.60
C THR A 95 -2.11 22.82 3.79
N ALA A 96 -2.93 23.79 4.24
CA ALA A 96 -2.66 24.60 5.42
C ALA A 96 -2.57 23.75 6.69
N SER A 97 -3.45 22.75 6.84
CA SER A 97 -3.45 21.83 7.99
C SER A 97 -2.18 20.96 8.00
N LEU A 98 -1.74 20.48 6.83
CA LEU A 98 -0.49 19.72 6.69
C LEU A 98 0.74 20.58 6.99
N ILE A 99 0.78 21.82 6.50
CA ILE A 99 1.86 22.76 6.82
C ILE A 99 1.89 23.06 8.32
N ALA A 100 0.72 23.30 8.94
CA ALA A 100 0.61 23.52 10.38
C ALA A 100 1.11 22.31 11.18
N PHE A 101 0.80 21.09 10.73
CA PHE A 101 1.32 19.86 11.33
C PHE A 101 2.86 19.81 11.26
N VAL A 102 3.45 20.01 10.09
CA VAL A 102 4.92 19.97 9.92
C VAL A 102 5.62 21.05 10.76
N VAL A 103 5.08 22.27 10.79
CA VAL A 103 5.62 23.36 11.61
C VAL A 103 5.54 23.02 13.10
N ARG A 104 4.43 22.42 13.54
CA ARG A 104 4.24 21.99 14.93
C ARG A 104 5.24 20.89 15.32
N GLU A 105 5.33 19.83 14.53
CA GLU A 105 6.26 18.71 14.74
C GLU A 105 7.72 19.17 14.79
N SER A 106 8.08 20.24 14.07
CA SER A 106 9.42 20.81 14.13
C SER A 106 9.74 21.59 15.43
N ARG A 107 8.73 21.92 16.24
CA ARG A 107 8.84 22.81 17.41
C ARG A 107 8.54 22.15 18.75
N ILE A 108 7.80 21.05 18.77
CA ILE A 108 7.40 20.38 20.01
C ILE A 108 8.49 19.45 20.54
N ALA A 109 8.52 19.26 21.87
CA ALA A 109 9.53 18.43 22.53
C ALA A 109 9.36 16.92 22.27
N ASN A 110 8.09 16.45 22.19
CA ASN A 110 7.72 15.05 21.93
C ASN A 110 6.92 14.95 20.63
N PRO A 111 7.57 15.02 19.46
CA PRO A 111 6.92 14.92 18.15
C PRO A 111 6.30 13.54 17.89
N LEU A 112 5.13 13.49 17.25
CA LEU A 112 4.55 12.24 16.75
C LEU A 112 5.39 11.64 15.63
N VAL A 113 5.95 12.47 14.77
CA VAL A 113 6.79 12.04 13.66
C VAL A 113 8.09 12.84 13.71
N PRO A 114 9.12 12.31 14.39
CA PRO A 114 10.41 12.97 14.45
C PRO A 114 10.97 13.19 13.04
N LEU A 115 11.02 14.45 12.59
CA LEU A 115 11.37 14.80 11.21
C LEU A 115 12.78 14.32 10.80
N HIS A 116 13.64 14.03 11.77
CA HIS A 116 14.96 13.46 11.54
C HIS A 116 14.92 12.06 10.90
N ILE A 117 13.82 11.30 11.08
CA ILE A 117 13.62 9.99 10.44
C ILE A 117 13.65 10.11 8.91
N PHE A 118 13.11 11.21 8.36
CA PHE A 118 13.14 11.48 6.93
C PHE A 118 14.53 11.86 6.38
N ARG A 119 15.53 12.09 7.24
CA ARG A 119 16.93 12.26 6.79
C ARG A 119 17.52 10.95 6.30
N SER A 120 16.98 9.80 6.74
CA SER A 120 17.36 8.51 6.18
C SER A 120 16.79 8.35 4.77
N ARG A 121 17.69 8.22 3.80
CA ARG A 121 17.29 7.98 2.40
C ARG A 121 16.53 6.67 2.25
N ASP A 122 16.86 5.66 3.06
CA ASP A 122 16.19 4.36 2.99
C ASP A 122 14.75 4.45 3.53
N VAL A 123 14.53 5.18 4.62
CA VAL A 123 13.18 5.38 5.18
C VAL A 123 12.32 6.26 4.27
N SER A 124 12.84 7.40 3.83
CA SER A 124 12.12 8.31 2.94
C SER A 124 11.84 7.69 1.58
N GLY A 125 12.86 7.03 0.99
CA GLY A 125 12.70 6.32 -0.28
C GLY A 125 11.70 5.18 -0.18
N ALA A 126 11.75 4.38 0.90
CA ALA A 126 10.82 3.27 1.09
C ALA A 126 9.38 3.75 1.30
N ASN A 127 9.17 4.84 2.05
CA ASN A 127 7.83 5.41 2.22
C ASN A 127 7.26 5.96 0.91
N VAL A 128 8.08 6.65 0.08
CA VAL A 128 7.62 7.10 -1.24
C VAL A 128 7.26 5.91 -2.14
N VAL A 129 8.08 4.85 -2.15
CA VAL A 129 7.80 3.63 -2.91
C VAL A 129 6.53 2.93 -2.39
N LEU A 130 6.35 2.83 -1.08
CA LEU A 130 5.12 2.30 -0.46
C LEU A 130 3.90 3.09 -0.92
N LEU A 131 3.95 4.42 -0.84
CA LEU A 131 2.87 5.29 -1.27
C LEU A 131 2.47 5.01 -2.72
N LEU A 132 3.44 4.95 -3.63
CA LEU A 132 3.21 4.72 -5.06
C LEU A 132 2.68 3.32 -5.37
N ILE A 133 3.23 2.28 -4.72
CA ILE A 133 2.77 0.90 -4.92
C ILE A 133 1.36 0.73 -4.37
N PHE A 134 1.06 1.24 -3.17
CA PHE A 134 -0.27 1.12 -2.58
C PHE A 134 -1.31 1.93 -3.36
N ALA A 135 -0.94 3.11 -3.86
CA ALA A 135 -1.77 3.87 -4.79
C ALA A 135 -2.18 3.03 -6.01
N ALA A 136 -1.22 2.35 -6.63
CA ALA A 136 -1.48 1.50 -7.79
C ALA A 136 -2.27 0.23 -7.42
N MET A 137 -1.95 -0.42 -6.30
CA MET A 137 -2.58 -1.68 -5.89
C MET A 137 -4.03 -1.50 -5.42
N PHE A 138 -4.34 -0.45 -4.66
CA PHE A 138 -5.72 -0.17 -4.28
C PHE A 138 -6.58 0.19 -5.50
N GLY A 139 -6.01 0.98 -6.43
CA GLY A 139 -6.64 1.22 -7.73
C GLY A 139 -6.89 -0.06 -8.52
N MET A 140 -5.89 -0.96 -8.58
CA MET A 140 -6.00 -2.27 -9.22
C MET A 140 -7.11 -3.13 -8.62
N PHE A 141 -7.17 -3.23 -7.29
CA PHE A 141 -8.21 -4.01 -6.62
C PHE A 141 -9.61 -3.47 -6.88
N PHE A 142 -9.81 -2.16 -6.68
CA PHE A 142 -11.13 -1.55 -6.83
C PHE A 142 -11.61 -1.59 -8.29
N LEU A 143 -10.79 -1.10 -9.23
CA LEU A 143 -11.16 -1.05 -10.64
C LEU A 143 -11.16 -2.45 -11.27
N GLY A 144 -10.29 -3.35 -10.83
CA GLY A 144 -10.30 -4.75 -11.25
C GLY A 144 -11.57 -5.48 -10.84
N SER A 145 -12.03 -5.31 -9.59
CA SER A 145 -13.33 -5.83 -9.15
C SER A 145 -14.48 -5.26 -9.98
N LEU A 146 -14.46 -3.96 -10.28
CA LEU A 146 -15.48 -3.35 -11.14
C LEU A 146 -15.42 -3.84 -12.59
N PHE A 147 -14.23 -4.15 -13.11
CA PHE A 147 -14.06 -4.78 -14.43
C PHE A 147 -14.69 -6.17 -14.43
N PHE A 148 -14.34 -7.04 -13.47
CA PHE A 148 -14.93 -8.37 -13.36
C PHE A 148 -16.45 -8.31 -13.23
N GLN A 149 -16.96 -7.42 -12.38
CA GLN A 149 -18.39 -7.31 -12.12
C GLN A 149 -19.16 -6.73 -13.32
N ARG A 150 -18.71 -5.60 -13.88
CA ARG A 150 -19.50 -4.82 -14.85
C ARG A 150 -19.20 -5.16 -16.31
N VAL A 151 -18.03 -5.71 -16.59
CA VAL A 151 -17.61 -6.07 -17.95
C VAL A 151 -17.74 -7.57 -18.17
N LEU A 152 -17.18 -8.38 -17.27
CA LEU A 152 -17.23 -9.84 -17.38
C LEU A 152 -18.46 -10.48 -16.72
N GLY A 153 -19.25 -9.70 -15.98
CA GLY A 153 -20.50 -10.15 -15.37
C GLY A 153 -20.31 -11.10 -14.18
N TYR A 154 -19.13 -11.11 -13.57
CA TYR A 154 -18.83 -12.00 -12.45
C TYR A 154 -19.63 -11.63 -11.20
N ASP A 155 -20.06 -12.65 -10.46
CA ASP A 155 -20.62 -12.49 -9.12
C ASP A 155 -19.53 -12.26 -8.05
N ALA A 156 -19.96 -12.10 -6.79
CA ALA A 156 -19.02 -11.82 -5.69
C ALA A 156 -18.07 -12.98 -5.39
N LEU A 157 -18.53 -14.23 -5.55
CA LEU A 157 -17.72 -15.42 -5.30
C LEU A 157 -16.68 -15.60 -6.41
N GLU A 158 -17.08 -15.44 -7.67
CA GLU A 158 -16.23 -15.48 -8.85
C GLU A 158 -15.14 -14.40 -8.80
N ILE A 159 -15.47 -13.18 -8.37
CA ILE A 159 -14.46 -12.12 -8.13
C ILE A 159 -13.47 -12.56 -7.05
N GLY A 160 -13.95 -13.11 -5.94
CA GLY A 160 -13.09 -13.63 -4.87
C GLY A 160 -12.12 -14.70 -5.37
N LEU A 161 -12.62 -15.63 -6.20
CA LEU A 161 -11.82 -16.68 -6.85
C LEU A 161 -10.84 -16.11 -7.88
N ALA A 162 -11.23 -15.05 -8.61
CA ALA A 162 -10.38 -14.37 -9.58
C ALA A 162 -9.16 -13.69 -8.92
N PHE A 163 -9.27 -13.23 -7.67
CA PHE A 163 -8.15 -12.68 -6.90
C PHE A 163 -7.36 -13.73 -6.10
N LEU A 164 -7.78 -14.99 -6.12
CA LEU A 164 -7.13 -16.06 -5.36
C LEU A 164 -5.68 -16.31 -5.82
N PRO A 165 -5.35 -16.39 -7.13
CA PRO A 165 -3.97 -16.58 -7.57
C PRO A 165 -3.03 -15.48 -7.11
N PHE A 166 -3.52 -14.23 -7.08
CA PHE A 166 -2.76 -13.10 -6.53
C PHE A 166 -2.42 -13.33 -5.05
N SER A 167 -3.40 -13.72 -4.24
CA SER A 167 -3.22 -13.95 -2.80
C SER A 167 -2.30 -15.15 -2.51
N VAL A 168 -2.44 -16.23 -3.28
CA VAL A 168 -1.55 -17.40 -3.19
C VAL A 168 -0.12 -17.01 -3.56
N ALA A 169 0.07 -16.29 -4.67
CA ALA A 169 1.40 -15.85 -5.10
C ALA A 169 2.08 -14.95 -4.06
N ILE A 170 1.34 -14.02 -3.43
CA ILE A 170 1.86 -13.24 -2.29
C ILE A 170 2.29 -14.15 -1.17
N GLY A 171 1.42 -15.06 -0.72
CA GLY A 171 1.71 -15.97 0.38
C GLY A 171 2.97 -16.79 0.11
N THR A 172 3.05 -17.42 -1.06
CA THR A 172 4.20 -18.21 -1.47
C THR A 172 5.48 -17.38 -1.52
N MET A 173 5.46 -16.21 -2.18
CA MET A 173 6.66 -15.37 -2.32
C MET A 173 7.10 -14.74 -1.01
N SER A 174 6.17 -14.22 -0.21
CA SER A 174 6.47 -13.65 1.10
C SER A 174 7.01 -14.69 2.07
N PHE A 175 6.38 -15.88 2.19
CA PHE A 175 6.80 -16.87 3.19
C PHE A 175 8.04 -17.66 2.77
N ALA A 176 8.08 -18.16 1.53
CA ALA A 176 9.13 -19.08 1.12
C ALA A 176 10.39 -18.36 0.64
N PHE A 177 10.25 -17.20 -0.01
CA PHE A 177 11.34 -16.60 -0.78
C PHE A 177 11.85 -15.28 -0.21
N SER A 178 11.00 -14.45 0.41
CA SER A 178 11.41 -13.10 0.83
C SER A 178 12.59 -13.10 1.81
N GLY A 179 12.53 -13.88 2.89
CA GLY A 179 13.58 -13.94 3.91
C GLY A 179 14.95 -14.37 3.36
N PRO A 180 15.06 -15.52 2.69
CA PRO A 180 16.33 -15.98 2.08
C PRO A 180 16.87 -15.02 1.01
N LEU A 181 16.00 -14.42 0.20
CA LEU A 181 16.43 -13.46 -0.83
C LEU A 181 16.93 -12.16 -0.21
N ILE A 182 16.22 -11.62 0.78
CA ILE A 182 16.59 -10.39 1.49
C ILE A 182 17.90 -10.59 2.26
N SER A 183 18.09 -11.74 2.92
CA SER A 183 19.34 -12.02 3.64
C SER A 183 20.54 -12.20 2.71
N ARG A 184 20.35 -12.81 1.54
CA ARG A 184 21.42 -13.08 0.57
C ARG A 184 21.79 -11.86 -0.29
N PHE A 185 20.79 -11.12 -0.78
CA PHE A 185 20.99 -10.04 -1.77
C PHE A 185 20.76 -8.64 -1.19
N GLY A 186 20.14 -8.54 -0.03
CA GLY A 186 19.72 -7.28 0.58
C GLY A 186 18.35 -6.81 0.09
N ALA A 187 17.62 -6.09 0.95
CA ALA A 187 16.24 -5.67 0.70
C ALA A 187 16.09 -4.82 -0.59
N ARG A 188 17.01 -3.89 -0.87
CA ARG A 188 16.97 -3.08 -2.10
C ARG A 188 17.11 -3.92 -3.36
N ALA A 189 18.01 -4.92 -3.36
CA ALA A 189 18.25 -5.75 -4.55
C ALA A 189 17.06 -6.66 -4.86
N VAL A 190 16.30 -7.07 -3.83
CA VAL A 190 15.04 -7.81 -3.99
C VAL A 190 13.90 -6.88 -4.41
N LEU A 191 13.85 -5.66 -3.87
CA LEU A 191 12.79 -4.70 -4.16
C LEU A 191 12.73 -4.30 -5.64
N LEU A 192 13.87 -3.97 -6.26
CA LEU A 192 13.90 -3.50 -7.65
C LEU A 192 13.22 -4.45 -8.66
N PRO A 193 13.59 -5.74 -8.77
CA PRO A 193 12.91 -6.67 -9.67
C PRO A 193 11.44 -6.91 -9.27
N SER A 194 11.13 -6.83 -7.98
CA SER A 194 9.76 -6.96 -7.48
C SER A 194 8.85 -5.83 -7.96
N VAL A 195 9.35 -4.59 -7.98
CA VAL A 195 8.63 -3.44 -8.55
C VAL A 195 8.47 -3.56 -10.06
N VAL A 196 9.46 -4.12 -10.76
CA VAL A 196 9.34 -4.43 -12.19
C VAL A 196 8.23 -5.45 -12.45
N LEU A 197 8.14 -6.51 -11.63
CA LEU A 197 7.04 -7.49 -11.72
C LEU A 197 5.68 -6.82 -11.51
N ILE A 198 5.56 -5.94 -10.51
CA ILE A 198 4.32 -5.20 -10.25
C ILE A 198 3.96 -4.32 -11.47
N GLY A 199 4.91 -3.51 -11.97
CA GLY A 199 4.67 -2.65 -13.12
C GLY A 199 4.32 -3.42 -14.39
N THR A 200 4.97 -4.57 -14.61
CA THR A 200 4.68 -5.45 -15.73
C THR A 200 3.28 -6.05 -15.61
N GLY A 201 2.90 -6.53 -14.43
CA GLY A 201 1.56 -7.05 -14.17
C GLY A 201 0.47 -5.99 -14.41
N LEU A 202 0.68 -4.75 -13.97
CA LEU A 202 -0.23 -3.63 -14.25
C LEU A 202 -0.28 -3.30 -15.75
N ALA A 203 0.84 -3.37 -16.45
CA ALA A 203 0.90 -3.11 -17.89
C ALA A 203 0.19 -4.19 -18.72
N PHE A 204 0.24 -5.47 -18.30
CA PHE A 204 -0.56 -6.53 -18.89
C PHE A 204 -2.04 -6.32 -18.60
N PHE A 205 -2.40 -6.00 -17.36
CA PHE A 205 -3.78 -5.73 -16.97
C PHE A 205 -4.38 -4.53 -17.73
N ALA A 206 -3.57 -3.54 -18.05
CA ALA A 206 -3.94 -2.39 -18.88
C ALA A 206 -4.27 -2.74 -20.35
N ARG A 207 -4.02 -3.98 -20.79
CA ARG A 207 -4.30 -4.45 -22.15
C ARG A 207 -5.44 -5.46 -22.22
N VAL A 208 -6.07 -5.78 -21.09
CA VAL A 208 -7.14 -6.77 -21.02
C VAL A 208 -8.31 -6.33 -21.92
N PRO A 209 -8.76 -7.16 -22.88
CA PRO A 209 -9.83 -6.81 -23.81
C PRO A 209 -11.21 -6.85 -23.12
N VAL A 210 -12.25 -6.38 -23.82
CA VAL A 210 -13.64 -6.43 -23.32
C VAL A 210 -14.11 -7.87 -23.13
N GLU A 211 -13.78 -8.74 -24.09
CA GLU A 211 -14.06 -10.18 -24.09
C GLU A 211 -12.82 -10.94 -23.59
N ALA A 212 -12.44 -10.68 -22.35
CA ALA A 212 -11.23 -11.25 -21.78
C ALA A 212 -11.41 -12.72 -21.38
N ASP A 213 -10.44 -13.54 -21.75
CA ASP A 213 -10.27 -14.88 -21.20
C ASP A 213 -9.49 -14.78 -19.89
N TYR A 214 -10.01 -15.37 -18.82
CA TYR A 214 -9.38 -15.27 -17.50
C TYR A 214 -7.97 -15.89 -17.47
N LEU A 215 -7.76 -17.03 -18.15
CA LEU A 215 -6.48 -17.75 -18.11
C LEU A 215 -5.41 -17.04 -18.93
N VAL A 216 -5.79 -16.41 -20.04
CA VAL A 216 -4.85 -15.77 -20.97
C VAL A 216 -4.63 -14.30 -20.63
N ASP A 217 -5.68 -13.55 -20.32
CA ASP A 217 -5.60 -12.08 -20.19
C ASP A 217 -5.42 -11.63 -18.73
N VAL A 218 -6.01 -12.35 -17.77
CA VAL A 218 -6.09 -11.91 -16.36
C VAL A 218 -5.08 -12.63 -15.47
N LEU A 219 -5.02 -13.95 -15.54
CA LEU A 219 -4.21 -14.80 -14.67
C LEU A 219 -2.71 -14.44 -14.69
N PRO A 220 -2.07 -14.16 -15.85
CA PRO A 220 -0.67 -13.74 -15.87
C PRO A 220 -0.44 -12.45 -15.08
N SER A 221 -1.36 -11.49 -15.19
CA SER A 221 -1.31 -10.24 -14.44
C SER A 221 -1.42 -10.51 -12.93
N MET A 222 -2.36 -11.36 -12.50
CA MET A 222 -2.54 -11.72 -11.09
C MET A 222 -1.30 -12.37 -10.49
N LEU A 223 -0.66 -13.29 -11.23
CA LEU A 223 0.56 -13.95 -10.79
C LEU A 223 1.74 -12.98 -10.70
N LEU A 224 1.96 -12.13 -11.73
CA LEU A 224 3.03 -11.13 -11.72
C LEU A 224 2.87 -10.13 -10.56
N LEU A 225 1.65 -9.64 -10.37
CA LEU A 225 1.32 -8.71 -9.29
C LEU A 225 1.50 -9.35 -7.93
N GLY A 226 1.02 -10.57 -7.74
CA GLY A 226 1.13 -11.28 -6.47
C GLY A 226 2.58 -11.64 -6.13
N MET A 227 3.35 -12.11 -7.11
CA MET A 227 4.77 -12.41 -6.91
C MET A 227 5.58 -11.15 -6.59
N GLY A 228 5.38 -10.08 -7.37
CA GLY A 228 6.05 -8.81 -7.16
C GLY A 228 5.70 -8.19 -5.82
N PHE A 229 4.41 -8.16 -5.45
CA PHE A 229 3.98 -7.61 -4.17
C PHE A 229 4.47 -8.46 -2.99
N GLY A 230 4.44 -9.79 -3.11
CA GLY A 230 4.91 -10.72 -2.08
C GLY A 230 6.39 -10.59 -1.74
N LEU A 231 7.22 -10.15 -2.69
CA LEU A 231 8.65 -9.86 -2.46
C LEU A 231 8.91 -8.39 -2.10
N ALA A 232 8.17 -7.45 -2.71
CA ALA A 232 8.33 -6.03 -2.47
C ALA A 232 7.93 -5.64 -1.05
N PHE A 233 6.81 -6.15 -0.54
CA PHE A 233 6.27 -5.71 0.75
C PHE A 233 7.22 -6.00 1.92
N PRO A 234 7.73 -7.23 2.14
CA PRO A 234 8.72 -7.49 3.19
C PRO A 234 10.01 -6.69 3.01
N SER A 235 10.45 -6.48 1.76
CA SER A 235 11.64 -5.67 1.46
C SER A 235 11.45 -4.20 1.84
N LEU A 236 10.26 -3.65 1.57
CA LEU A 236 9.90 -2.29 1.96
C LEU A 236 9.77 -2.14 3.47
N MET A 237 9.23 -3.15 4.17
CA MET A 237 9.19 -3.13 5.64
C MET A 237 10.61 -3.10 6.20
N ALA A 238 11.51 -3.96 5.69
CA ALA A 238 12.90 -3.97 6.14
C ALA A 238 13.61 -2.61 5.92
N LEU A 239 13.38 -1.97 4.77
CA LEU A 239 13.97 -0.66 4.45
C LEU A 239 13.33 0.49 5.24
N ALA A 240 12.00 0.52 5.36
CA ALA A 240 11.28 1.56 6.07
C ALA A 240 11.53 1.53 7.59
N MET A 241 11.77 0.34 8.16
CA MET A 241 12.14 0.19 9.57
C MET A 241 13.64 0.39 9.83
N SER A 242 14.49 0.40 8.79
CA SER A 242 15.96 0.45 8.96
C SER A 242 16.49 1.71 9.65
N GLY A 243 15.72 2.81 9.60
CA GLY A 243 16.06 4.07 10.28
C GLY A 243 15.36 4.27 11.62
N ALA A 244 14.54 3.32 12.07
CA ALA A 244 13.99 3.36 13.42
C ALA A 244 15.10 3.06 14.43
N SER A 245 15.20 3.88 15.48
CA SER A 245 16.02 3.54 16.64
C SER A 245 15.41 2.29 17.30
N GLU A 246 16.19 1.50 18.06
CA GLU A 246 15.67 0.35 18.84
C GLU A 246 14.54 0.76 19.80
N HIS A 247 14.37 2.06 20.06
CA HIS A 247 13.41 2.63 21.01
C HIS A 247 12.11 3.11 20.35
N ASP A 248 12.04 3.23 19.01
CA ASP A 248 10.85 3.77 18.31
C ASP A 248 10.25 2.88 17.19
N PRO A 249 10.17 1.54 17.34
CA PRO A 249 9.59 0.68 16.30
C PRO A 249 8.11 0.99 16.02
N GLY A 250 7.38 1.49 17.03
CA GLY A 250 5.97 1.91 16.89
C GLY A 250 5.79 3.10 15.95
N LEU A 251 6.71 4.06 15.97
CA LEU A 251 6.65 5.25 15.11
C LEU A 251 6.87 4.90 13.64
N ALA A 252 7.89 4.10 13.35
CA ALA A 252 8.17 3.67 11.98
C ALA A 252 7.03 2.81 11.43
N SER A 253 6.49 1.88 12.23
CA SER A 253 5.32 1.07 11.87
C SER A 253 4.07 1.94 11.61
N GLY A 254 3.82 2.93 12.47
CA GLY A 254 2.75 3.90 12.31
C GLY A 254 2.88 4.69 11.01
N LEU A 255 4.07 5.23 10.73
CA LEU A 255 4.37 5.97 9.49
C LEU A 255 4.12 5.11 8.25
N VAL A 256 4.57 3.86 8.27
CA VAL A 256 4.36 2.91 7.18
C VAL A 256 2.88 2.60 6.98
N ASN A 257 2.12 2.38 8.05
CA ASN A 257 0.69 2.11 7.96
C ASN A 257 -0.07 3.33 7.42
N THR A 258 0.23 4.52 7.92
CA THR A 258 -0.36 5.77 7.42
C THR A 258 -0.02 5.99 5.95
N THR A 259 1.23 5.78 5.55
CA THR A 259 1.67 5.92 4.16
C THR A 259 0.95 4.96 3.22
N GLN A 260 0.72 3.71 3.65
CA GLN A 260 -0.07 2.74 2.89
C GLN A 260 -1.52 3.20 2.70
N GLN A 261 -2.18 3.60 3.79
CA GLN A 261 -3.60 3.98 3.75
C GLN A 261 -3.81 5.27 2.97
N VAL A 262 -2.96 6.27 3.20
CA VAL A 262 -3.00 7.55 2.48
C VAL A 262 -2.67 7.36 1.02
N GLY A 263 -1.60 6.62 0.71
CA GLY A 263 -1.22 6.31 -0.68
C GLY A 263 -2.31 5.55 -1.41
N GLY A 264 -2.86 4.51 -0.79
CA GLY A 264 -3.97 3.72 -1.32
C GLY A 264 -5.22 4.55 -1.57
N ALA A 265 -5.65 5.36 -0.60
CA ALA A 265 -6.84 6.19 -0.72
C ALA A 265 -6.69 7.29 -1.77
N LEU A 266 -5.59 8.05 -1.75
CA LEU A 266 -5.32 9.11 -2.73
C LEU A 266 -5.15 8.52 -4.13
N GLY A 267 -4.37 7.44 -4.25
CA GLY A 267 -4.16 6.75 -5.51
C GLY A 267 -5.46 6.23 -6.11
N LEU A 268 -6.28 5.55 -5.30
CA LEU A 268 -7.59 5.09 -5.70
C LEU A 268 -8.48 6.25 -6.15
N ALA A 269 -8.56 7.33 -5.37
CA ALA A 269 -9.39 8.48 -5.71
C ALA A 269 -9.00 9.10 -7.07
N VAL A 270 -7.69 9.27 -7.32
CA VAL A 270 -7.20 9.80 -8.60
C VAL A 270 -7.46 8.81 -9.74
N LEU A 271 -7.11 7.54 -9.57
CA LEU A 271 -7.27 6.51 -10.61
C LEU A 271 -8.75 6.25 -10.94
N ALA A 272 -9.63 6.23 -9.95
CA ALA A 272 -11.07 6.06 -10.14
C ALA A 272 -11.69 7.30 -10.80
N SER A 273 -11.31 8.51 -10.39
CA SER A 273 -11.77 9.77 -11.00
C SER A 273 -11.35 9.86 -12.47
N LEU A 274 -10.10 9.54 -12.79
CA LEU A 274 -9.60 9.52 -14.17
C LEU A 274 -10.28 8.43 -15.02
N SER A 275 -10.51 7.24 -14.44
CA SER A 275 -11.27 6.18 -15.10
C SER A 275 -12.69 6.64 -15.42
N ALA A 276 -13.41 7.19 -14.44
CA ALA A 276 -14.79 7.64 -14.59
C ALA A 276 -14.89 8.78 -15.62
N SER A 277 -13.96 9.75 -15.57
CA SER A 277 -13.90 10.84 -16.55
C SER A 277 -13.72 10.32 -17.97
N GLN A 278 -12.81 9.35 -18.18
CA GLN A 278 -12.60 8.71 -19.48
C GLN A 278 -13.84 7.95 -19.95
N THR A 279 -14.42 7.11 -19.09
CA THR A 279 -15.65 6.35 -19.39
C THR A 279 -16.79 7.27 -19.79
N ASN A 280 -17.07 8.30 -19.00
CA ASN A 280 -18.15 9.25 -19.26
C ASN A 280 -17.93 10.01 -20.58
N GLY A 281 -16.69 10.38 -20.89
CA GLY A 281 -16.35 11.02 -22.16
C GLY A 281 -16.61 10.13 -23.39
N LEU A 282 -16.42 8.81 -23.26
CA LEU A 282 -16.72 7.84 -24.33
C LEU A 282 -18.23 7.54 -24.43
N LEU A 283 -18.91 7.41 -23.30
CA LEU A 283 -20.37 7.26 -23.25
C LEU A 283 -21.08 8.45 -23.89
N ALA A 284 -20.60 9.67 -23.65
CA ALA A 284 -21.12 10.89 -24.29
C ALA A 284 -20.94 10.91 -25.82
N ARG A 285 -20.04 10.06 -26.35
CA ARG A 285 -19.82 9.85 -27.80
C ARG A 285 -20.53 8.60 -28.31
N SER A 286 -21.48 8.05 -27.55
CA SER A 286 -22.27 6.86 -27.89
C SER A 286 -21.44 5.58 -28.10
N VAL A 287 -20.27 5.47 -27.46
CA VAL A 287 -19.53 4.20 -27.38
C VAL A 287 -20.27 3.24 -26.44
N ALA A 288 -20.34 1.95 -26.80
CA ALA A 288 -20.97 0.92 -25.99
C ALA A 288 -20.39 0.88 -24.56
N GLU A 289 -21.26 0.72 -23.55
CA GLU A 289 -20.88 0.81 -22.14
C GLU A 289 -19.74 -0.14 -21.72
N PRO A 290 -19.74 -1.44 -22.08
CA PRO A 290 -18.64 -2.34 -21.73
C PRO A 290 -17.29 -1.90 -22.31
N ALA A 291 -17.28 -1.35 -23.52
CA ALA A 291 -16.08 -0.84 -24.17
C ALA A 291 -15.60 0.48 -23.53
N ALA A 292 -16.52 1.37 -23.18
CA ALA A 292 -16.21 2.62 -22.48
C ALA A 292 -15.61 2.35 -21.09
N LEU A 293 -16.20 1.44 -20.31
CA LEU A 293 -15.72 1.02 -19.00
C LEU A 293 -14.32 0.39 -19.09
N THR A 294 -14.16 -0.58 -20.00
CA THR A 294 -12.87 -1.25 -20.22
C THR A 294 -11.77 -0.25 -20.55
N ASN A 295 -12.04 0.72 -21.44
CA ASN A 295 -11.06 1.75 -21.77
C ASN A 295 -10.68 2.65 -20.57
N GLY A 296 -11.66 3.03 -19.76
CA GLY A 296 -11.42 3.77 -18.52
C GLY A 296 -10.52 3.01 -17.56
N TYR A 297 -10.80 1.72 -17.33
CA TYR A 297 -10.01 0.88 -16.44
C TYR A 297 -8.60 0.62 -16.98
N GLN A 298 -8.46 0.30 -18.28
CA GLN A 298 -7.17 0.14 -18.96
C GLN A 298 -6.28 1.37 -18.78
N ARG A 299 -6.85 2.57 -18.94
CA ARG A 299 -6.12 3.84 -18.75
C ARG A 299 -5.62 3.97 -17.32
N SER A 300 -6.44 3.65 -16.33
CA SER A 300 -6.04 3.70 -14.92
C SER A 300 -4.97 2.66 -14.57
N PHE A 301 -5.04 1.45 -15.11
CA PHE A 301 -3.98 0.45 -14.93
C PHE A 301 -2.67 0.87 -15.61
N ALA A 302 -2.73 1.52 -16.77
CA ALA A 302 -1.55 2.09 -17.43
C ALA A 302 -0.91 3.20 -16.57
N ILE A 303 -1.71 4.07 -15.95
CA ILE A 303 -1.21 5.06 -14.99
C ILE A 303 -0.60 4.36 -13.77
N GLY A 304 -1.24 3.30 -13.25
CA GLY A 304 -0.68 2.47 -12.19
C GLY A 304 0.69 1.87 -12.55
N ALA A 305 0.86 1.38 -13.77
CA ALA A 305 2.15 0.91 -14.28
C ALA A 305 3.18 2.06 -14.33
N GLY A 306 2.75 3.27 -14.71
CA GLY A 306 3.54 4.49 -14.61
C GLY A 306 3.98 4.80 -13.18
N LEU A 307 3.08 4.67 -12.19
CA LEU A 307 3.43 4.83 -10.78
C LEU A 307 4.47 3.80 -10.33
N ALA A 308 4.36 2.55 -10.79
CA ALA A 308 5.36 1.52 -10.52
C ALA A 308 6.73 1.85 -11.16
N LEU A 309 6.76 2.44 -12.36
CA LEU A 309 8.00 2.94 -12.97
C LEU A 309 8.62 4.09 -12.17
N VAL A 310 7.81 5.04 -11.71
CA VAL A 310 8.29 6.11 -10.82
C VAL A 310 8.82 5.51 -9.52
N ALA A 311 8.12 4.54 -8.94
CA ALA A 311 8.57 3.82 -7.75
C ALA A 311 9.90 3.10 -7.99
N LEU A 312 10.11 2.50 -9.17
CA LEU A 312 11.37 1.87 -9.54
C LEU A 312 12.51 2.89 -9.65
N VAL A 313 12.26 4.05 -10.25
CA VAL A 313 13.25 5.14 -10.34
C VAL A 313 13.60 5.68 -8.95
N VAL A 314 12.61 5.91 -8.09
CA VAL A 314 12.83 6.32 -6.69
C VAL A 314 13.62 5.25 -5.94
N ALA A 315 13.24 3.98 -6.06
CA ALA A 315 13.97 2.88 -5.43
C ALA A 315 15.41 2.78 -5.93
N GLY A 316 15.64 3.01 -7.22
CA GLY A 316 16.96 2.99 -7.84
C GLY A 316 17.85 4.16 -7.41
N THR A 317 17.30 5.36 -7.26
CA THR A 317 18.06 6.60 -7.04
C THR A 317 18.16 7.03 -5.58
N VAL A 318 17.14 6.74 -4.78
CA VAL A 318 17.05 7.21 -3.38
C VAL A 318 17.61 6.16 -2.43
N LEU A 319 17.19 4.90 -2.56
CA LEU A 319 17.59 3.82 -1.65
C LEU A 319 19.08 3.48 -1.82
N ARG A 320 19.75 3.22 -0.71
CA ARG A 320 21.18 2.89 -0.70
C ARG A 320 21.39 1.41 -1.02
N PRO A 321 22.36 1.07 -1.90
CA PRO A 321 22.78 -0.31 -2.04
C PRO A 321 23.36 -0.81 -0.72
N ALA A 322 23.05 -2.06 -0.36
CA ALA A 322 23.57 -2.73 0.84
C ALA A 322 25.07 -3.04 0.65
N VAL A 323 25.91 -2.01 0.67
CA VAL A 323 27.36 -2.17 0.65
C VAL A 323 27.82 -2.24 2.12
N GLN A 324 28.39 -3.39 2.52
CA GLN A 324 29.31 -3.58 3.67
C GLN A 324 28.82 -4.06 5.06
N ALA A 325 27.67 -4.72 5.26
CA ALA A 325 27.42 -5.36 6.57
C ALA A 325 28.17 -6.70 6.77
N HIS A 326 28.37 -7.50 5.71
CA HIS A 326 29.00 -8.82 5.81
C HIS A 326 30.53 -8.80 5.87
N VAL A 327 31.18 -7.76 5.33
CA VAL A 327 32.65 -7.62 5.38
C VAL A 327 33.10 -7.18 6.78
N GLY A 328 32.34 -6.34 7.48
CA GLY A 328 32.68 -5.87 8.83
C GLY A 328 32.49 -6.94 9.92
N LEU A 329 31.44 -7.76 9.82
CA LEU A 329 31.15 -8.80 10.81
C LEU A 329 32.09 -10.01 10.67
N SER A 330 32.46 -10.40 9.43
CA SER A 330 33.47 -11.43 9.20
C SER A 330 34.85 -10.97 9.68
N GLN A 331 35.26 -9.74 9.38
CA GLN A 331 36.53 -9.19 9.85
C GLN A 331 36.59 -9.01 11.37
N ARG A 332 35.50 -8.60 12.03
CA ARG A 332 35.44 -8.52 13.51
C ARG A 332 35.44 -9.90 14.17
N ALA A 333 34.75 -10.88 13.58
CA ALA A 333 34.77 -12.26 14.06
C ALA A 333 36.15 -12.91 13.90
N GLU A 334 36.85 -12.65 12.79
CA GLU A 334 38.23 -13.10 12.58
C GLU A 334 39.23 -12.38 13.49
N ALA A 335 39.08 -11.06 13.70
CA ALA A 335 39.92 -10.30 14.63
C ALA A 335 39.74 -10.76 16.09
N GLY A 336 38.51 -11.09 16.48
CA GLY A 336 38.19 -11.68 17.79
C GLY A 336 38.80 -13.07 17.99
N LYS A 337 38.82 -13.90 16.94
CA LYS A 337 39.51 -15.21 16.97
C LYS A 337 41.03 -15.07 17.08
N ARG A 338 41.65 -14.15 16.35
CA ARG A 338 43.11 -13.91 16.42
C ARG A 338 43.58 -13.35 17.77
N ARG A 339 42.76 -12.56 18.46
CA ARG A 339 43.04 -12.07 19.82
C ARG A 339 42.91 -13.13 20.91
N ARG A 340 42.16 -14.21 20.69
CA ARG A 340 42.05 -15.34 21.64
C ARG A 340 43.16 -16.39 21.49
N GLN A 341 43.94 -16.32 20.42
CA GLN A 341 45.05 -17.26 20.12
C GLN A 341 46.43 -16.69 20.46
N ARG A 342 46.51 -15.45 20.96
CA ARG A 342 47.72 -14.83 21.50
C ARG A 342 47.53 -14.61 23.00
#